data_AF-A0A2N1UQF8-F1
#
_entry.id   AF-A0A2N1UQF8-F1
#
_cell.length_a   1.000
_cell.length_b   1.000
_cell.length_c   1.000
_cell.angle_alpha   90.00
_cell.angle_beta   90.00
_cell.angle_gamma   90.00
#
_symmetry.space_group_name_H-M   'P 1'
#
loop_
_entity.id
_entity.type
_entity.pdbx_description
1 polymer ?
#
loop_
_entity_poly.entity_id
_entity_poly.type
_entity_poly.pdbx_seq_one_letter_code
_entity_poly.pdbx_strand_id
1 'polypeptide(L)'
;FAVSGALLFIQVPVFITHYVQRLGGHVHELTRVVNQYRTSASDNGKTLEEYVRRFLNSNESDFVSAGKDMQFNIDRLSDITAALDRLTNSGPAAKLFYFIRDIDIDIARGALINYTPGINISIEGAIYALCGLLAGTLLYLGIKKLSVSVVRRITRRGSND
;
A
#
# COMPACT_ATOMS: atom_id res chain seq x y z
N PHE A 1 14.86 13.26 -17.50
CA PHE A 1 14.95 11.79 -17.48
C PHE A 1 15.13 11.21 -16.08
N ALA A 2 16.21 11.50 -15.33
CA ALA A 2 16.42 10.94 -13.99
C ALA A 2 15.29 11.27 -12.98
N VAL A 3 14.82 12.53 -12.96
CA VAL A 3 13.72 12.97 -12.09
C VAL A 3 12.40 12.26 -12.45
N SER A 4 12.09 12.14 -13.74
CA SER A 4 10.91 11.43 -14.23
C SER A 4 10.93 9.94 -13.87
N GLY A 5 12.11 9.30 -13.96
CA GLY A 5 12.29 7.92 -13.53
C GLY A 5 12.08 7.75 -12.03
N ALA A 6 12.69 8.62 -11.21
CA ALA A 6 12.50 8.60 -9.76
C ALA A 6 11.02 8.78 -9.36
N LEU A 7 10.30 9.66 -10.06
CA LEU A 7 8.87 9.90 -9.84
C LEU A 7 8.00 8.70 -10.21
N LEU A 8 8.41 7.85 -11.16
CA LEU A 8 7.68 6.61 -11.47
C LEU A 8 7.92 5.55 -10.40
N PHE A 9 9.17 5.35 -9.99
CA PHE A 9 9.51 4.33 -8.99
C PHE A 9 8.98 4.66 -7.59
N ILE A 10 8.86 5.95 -7.22
CA ILE A 10 8.27 6.35 -5.93
C ILE A 10 6.76 6.04 -5.85
N GLN A 11 6.08 5.86 -6.99
CA GLN A 11 4.66 5.50 -7.01
C GLN A 11 4.41 4.03 -6.64
N VAL A 12 5.38 3.13 -6.82
CA VAL A 12 5.22 1.70 -6.50
C VAL A 12 4.81 1.47 -5.05
N PRO A 13 5.54 1.96 -4.02
CA PRO A 13 5.11 1.79 -2.63
C PRO A 13 3.78 2.48 -2.32
N VAL A 14 3.47 3.60 -2.99
CA VAL A 14 2.18 4.29 -2.85
C VAL A 14 1.05 3.39 -3.34
N PHE A 15 1.18 2.82 -4.54
CA PHE A 15 0.21 1.88 -5.10
C PHE A 15 0.01 0.65 -4.20
N ILE A 16 1.11 0.05 -3.71
CA ILE A 16 1.02 -1.10 -2.79
C ILE A 16 0.22 -0.73 -1.53
N THR A 17 0.36 0.50 -1.03
CA THR A 17 -0.41 0.96 0.14
C THR A 17 -1.91 1.03 -0.17
N HIS A 18 -2.30 1.57 -1.33
CA HIS A 18 -3.70 1.59 -1.76
C HIS A 18 -4.26 0.17 -1.98
N TYR A 19 -3.46 -0.72 -2.58
CA TYR A 19 -3.80 -2.12 -2.75
C TYR A 19 -4.05 -2.81 -1.40
N VAL A 20 -3.15 -2.65 -0.43
CA VAL A 20 -3.27 -3.24 0.92
C VAL A 20 -4.52 -2.74 1.63
N GLN A 21 -4.83 -1.44 1.51
CA GLN A 21 -6.07 -0.89 2.09
C GLN A 21 -7.32 -1.55 1.50
N ARG A 22 -7.36 -1.71 0.17
CA ARG A 22 -8.50 -2.35 -0.52
C ARG A 22 -8.57 -3.85 -0.20
N LEU A 23 -7.44 -4.53 -0.16
CA LEU A 23 -7.32 -5.93 0.27
C LEU A 23 -7.88 -6.12 1.70
N GLY A 24 -7.55 -5.23 2.63
CA GLY A 24 -8.12 -5.23 3.98
C GLY A 24 -9.64 -5.05 3.98
N GLY A 25 -10.17 -4.19 3.13
CA GLY A 25 -11.62 -4.07 2.92
C GLY A 25 -12.28 -5.37 2.46
N HIS A 26 -11.66 -6.08 1.51
CA HIS A 26 -12.15 -7.39 1.05
C HIS A 26 -12.08 -8.46 2.14
N VAL A 27 -11.01 -8.47 2.95
CA VAL A 27 -10.88 -9.38 4.11
C VAL A 27 -12.02 -9.14 5.09
N HIS A 28 -12.29 -7.89 5.47
CA HIS A 28 -13.39 -7.56 6.39
C HIS A 28 -14.75 -7.99 5.86
N GLU A 29 -15.01 -7.73 4.58
CA GLU A 29 -16.29 -8.07 3.96
C GLU A 29 -16.49 -9.59 3.85
N LEU A 30 -15.49 -10.35 3.38
CA LEU A 30 -15.57 -11.82 3.35
C LEU A 30 -15.64 -12.42 4.75
N THR A 31 -14.96 -11.84 5.74
CA THR A 31 -15.10 -12.26 7.14
C THR A 31 -16.54 -12.11 7.62
N ARG A 32 -17.20 -11.00 7.28
CA ARG A 32 -18.62 -10.77 7.59
C ARG A 32 -19.52 -11.83 6.95
N VAL A 33 -19.29 -12.15 5.68
CA VAL A 33 -20.03 -13.19 4.94
C VAL A 33 -19.83 -14.58 5.56
N VAL A 34 -18.58 -14.98 5.83
CA VAL A 34 -18.29 -16.28 6.46
C VAL A 34 -18.86 -16.36 7.88
N ASN A 35 -18.87 -15.26 8.63
CA ASN A 35 -19.52 -15.20 9.94
C ASN A 35 -21.04 -15.39 9.84
N GLN A 36 -21.69 -14.85 8.80
CA GLN A 36 -23.13 -15.11 8.57
C GLN A 36 -23.39 -16.60 8.31
N TYR A 37 -22.56 -17.26 7.51
CA TYR A 37 -22.66 -18.71 7.31
C TYR A 37 -22.50 -19.47 8.63
N ARG A 38 -21.54 -19.06 9.47
CA ARG A 38 -21.32 -19.66 10.80
C ARG A 38 -22.53 -19.46 11.72
N THR A 39 -23.14 -18.28 11.72
CA THR A 39 -24.38 -18.02 12.47
C THR A 39 -25.51 -18.91 11.97
N SER A 40 -25.76 -18.95 10.66
CA SER A 40 -26.79 -19.83 10.08
C SER A 40 -26.52 -21.31 10.36
N ALA A 41 -25.25 -21.74 10.39
CA ALA A 41 -24.87 -23.09 10.80
C ALA A 41 -25.25 -23.35 12.27
N SER A 42 -24.86 -22.44 13.18
CA SER A 42 -25.13 -22.52 14.61
C SER A 42 -26.63 -22.54 14.92
N ASP A 43 -27.43 -21.71 14.24
CA ASP A 43 -28.90 -21.68 14.39
C ASP A 43 -29.55 -23.03 14.01
N ASN A 44 -28.85 -23.83 13.20
CA ASN A 44 -29.26 -25.17 12.80
C ASN A 44 -28.52 -26.29 13.55
N GLY A 45 -27.80 -25.95 14.64
CA GLY A 45 -27.04 -26.89 15.44
C GLY A 45 -25.88 -27.56 14.71
N LYS A 46 -25.28 -26.88 13.72
CA LYS A 46 -24.18 -27.40 12.89
C LYS A 46 -22.93 -26.54 13.02
N THR A 47 -21.79 -27.18 12.79
CA THR A 47 -20.55 -26.49 12.45
C THR A 47 -20.63 -25.87 11.05
N LEU A 48 -19.75 -24.92 10.75
CA LEU A 48 -19.68 -24.29 9.42
C LEU A 48 -19.41 -25.35 8.34
N GLU A 49 -18.53 -26.30 8.63
CA GLU A 49 -18.12 -27.37 7.72
C GLU A 49 -19.29 -28.32 7.45
N GLU A 50 -20.05 -28.71 8.47
CA GLU A 50 -21.26 -29.53 8.30
C GLU A 50 -22.35 -28.79 7.52
N TYR A 51 -22.50 -27.49 7.75
CA TYR A 51 -23.44 -26.66 7.04
C TYR A 51 -23.11 -26.62 5.55
N VAL A 52 -21.88 -26.27 5.18
CA VAL A 52 -21.41 -26.26 3.77
C VAL A 52 -21.52 -27.64 3.14
N ARG A 53 -21.09 -28.70 3.85
CA ARG A 53 -21.19 -30.08 3.37
C ARG A 53 -22.62 -30.50 3.05
N ARG A 54 -23.61 -30.03 3.82
CA ARG A 54 -25.02 -30.33 3.53
C ARG A 54 -25.50 -29.70 2.22
N PHE A 55 -25.05 -28.49 1.88
CA PHE A 55 -25.35 -27.87 0.60
C PHE A 55 -24.68 -28.63 -0.56
N LEU A 56 -23.40 -28.97 -0.39
CA LEU A 56 -22.62 -29.72 -1.38
C LEU A 56 -23.17 -31.12 -1.67
N ASN A 57 -23.75 -31.80 -0.66
CA ASN A 57 -24.32 -33.14 -0.78
C ASN A 57 -25.83 -33.14 -1.08
N SER A 58 -26.43 -31.99 -1.39
CA SER A 58 -27.84 -31.91 -1.76
C SER A 58 -28.10 -32.58 -3.11
N ASN A 59 -29.31 -33.10 -3.32
CA ASN A 59 -29.76 -33.60 -4.61
C ASN A 59 -30.18 -32.48 -5.57
N GLU A 60 -30.32 -31.25 -5.07
CA GLU A 60 -30.73 -30.08 -5.84
C GLU A 60 -29.52 -29.28 -6.32
N SER A 61 -29.43 -29.00 -7.62
CA SER A 61 -28.28 -28.31 -8.25
C SER A 61 -27.99 -26.93 -7.66
N ASP A 62 -29.04 -26.21 -7.27
CA ASP A 62 -28.94 -24.83 -6.78
C ASP A 62 -28.31 -24.81 -5.39
N PHE A 63 -28.62 -25.80 -4.55
CA PHE A 63 -27.98 -26.00 -3.25
C PHE A 63 -26.51 -26.39 -3.39
N VAL A 64 -26.19 -27.29 -4.32
CA VAL A 64 -24.79 -27.67 -4.59
C VAL A 64 -23.99 -26.45 -5.05
N SER A 65 -24.57 -25.60 -5.90
CA SER A 65 -23.93 -24.37 -6.38
C SER A 65 -23.69 -23.38 -5.24
N ALA A 66 -24.69 -23.14 -4.39
CA ALA A 66 -24.52 -22.31 -3.19
C ALA A 66 -23.45 -22.87 -2.22
N GLY A 67 -23.37 -24.20 -2.07
CA GLY A 67 -22.31 -24.84 -1.28
C GLY A 67 -20.91 -24.60 -1.85
N LYS A 68 -20.77 -24.63 -3.18
CA LYS A 68 -19.50 -24.30 -3.85
C LYS A 68 -19.12 -22.83 -3.65
N ASP A 69 -20.08 -21.91 -3.72
CA ASP A 69 -19.84 -20.48 -3.48
C ASP A 69 -19.42 -20.21 -2.02
N MET A 70 -20.06 -20.89 -1.06
CA MET A 70 -19.65 -20.81 0.35
C MET A 70 -18.21 -21.32 0.54
N GLN A 71 -17.89 -22.48 -0.03
CA GLN A 71 -16.54 -23.05 0.05
C GLN A 71 -15.51 -22.12 -0.60
N PHE A 72 -15.82 -21.61 -1.79
CA PHE A 72 -14.98 -20.62 -2.48
C PHE A 72 -14.73 -19.39 -1.60
N ASN A 73 -15.77 -18.82 -0.97
CA ASN A 73 -15.61 -17.66 -0.09
C ASN A 73 -14.76 -17.95 1.14
N ILE A 74 -14.87 -19.15 1.72
CA ILE A 74 -14.06 -19.59 2.88
C ILE A 74 -12.58 -19.72 2.50
N ASP A 75 -12.29 -20.43 1.41
CA ASP A 75 -10.92 -20.64 0.92
C ASP A 75 -10.30 -19.29 0.53
N ARG A 76 -11.09 -18.49 -0.20
CA ARG A 76 -10.70 -17.16 -0.63
C ARG A 76 -10.36 -16.26 0.56
N LEU A 77 -11.18 -16.26 1.62
CA LEU A 77 -10.91 -15.48 2.83
C LEU A 77 -9.56 -15.87 3.44
N SER A 78 -9.26 -17.16 3.50
CA SER A 78 -7.98 -17.67 4.01
C SER A 78 -6.80 -17.11 3.20
N ASP A 79 -6.89 -17.21 1.87
CA ASP A 79 -5.84 -16.74 0.96
C ASP A 79 -5.57 -15.24 1.09
N ILE A 80 -6.62 -14.42 1.02
CA ILE A 80 -6.46 -12.96 1.08
C ILE A 80 -6.06 -12.46 2.47
N THR A 81 -6.46 -13.16 3.52
CA THR A 81 -6.01 -12.85 4.89
C THR A 81 -4.52 -13.13 5.05
N ALA A 82 -4.05 -14.26 4.53
CA ALA A 82 -2.63 -14.61 4.57
C ALA A 82 -1.78 -13.65 3.70
N ALA A 83 -2.30 -13.23 2.54
CA ALA A 83 -1.65 -12.21 1.71
C ALA A 83 -1.56 -10.85 2.43
N LEU A 84 -2.65 -10.42 3.08
CA LEU A 84 -2.69 -9.18 3.85
C LEU A 84 -1.69 -9.19 5.00
N ASP A 85 -1.61 -10.30 5.75
CA ASP A 85 -0.67 -10.47 6.85
C ASP A 85 0.78 -10.32 6.38
N ARG A 86 1.16 -11.04 5.30
CA ARG A 86 2.50 -10.95 4.72
C ARG A 86 2.84 -9.55 4.21
N LEU A 87 1.89 -8.84 3.61
CA LEU A 87 2.10 -7.48 3.11
C LEU A 87 2.17 -6.43 4.23
N THR A 88 1.45 -6.65 5.32
CA THR A 88 1.43 -5.72 6.46
C THR A 88 2.68 -5.89 7.31
N ASN A 89 3.08 -7.13 7.57
CA ASN A 89 4.18 -7.47 8.48
C ASN A 89 5.56 -7.60 7.80
N SER A 90 5.65 -7.43 6.47
CA SER A 90 6.93 -7.45 5.75
C SER A 90 7.64 -6.10 5.75
N GLY A 91 8.97 -6.15 5.85
CA GLY A 91 9.84 -4.99 5.64
C GLY A 91 9.76 -4.46 4.20
N PRO A 92 10.20 -3.21 3.94
CA PRO A 92 10.01 -2.53 2.65
C PRO A 92 10.52 -3.31 1.43
N ALA A 93 11.67 -4.00 1.55
CA ALA A 93 12.25 -4.78 0.46
C ALA A 93 11.45 -6.07 0.17
N ALA A 94 11.05 -6.80 1.22
CA ALA A 94 10.26 -8.02 1.09
C ALA A 94 8.81 -7.73 0.64
N LYS A 95 8.28 -6.55 0.97
CA LYS A 95 6.91 -6.14 0.62
C LYS A 95 6.66 -6.15 -0.88
N LEU A 96 7.63 -5.70 -1.69
CA LEU A 96 7.51 -5.74 -3.15
C LEU A 96 7.45 -7.19 -3.67
N PHE A 97 8.28 -8.08 -3.12
CA PHE A 97 8.28 -9.49 -3.48
C PHE A 97 6.95 -10.16 -3.14
N TYR A 98 6.46 -9.97 -1.91
CA TYR A 98 5.15 -10.50 -1.50
C TYR A 98 4.01 -9.91 -2.31
N PHE A 99 4.08 -8.62 -2.66
CA PHE A 99 3.09 -8.00 -3.54
C PHE A 99 3.04 -8.69 -4.90
N ILE A 100 4.18 -8.90 -5.56
CA ILE A 100 4.21 -9.57 -6.87
C ILE A 100 3.73 -11.02 -6.78
N ARG A 101 4.09 -11.73 -5.71
CA ARG A 101 3.75 -13.14 -5.52
C ARG A 101 2.27 -13.36 -5.19
N ASP A 102 1.70 -12.50 -4.34
CA ASP A 102 0.37 -12.67 -3.76
C ASP A 102 -0.64 -11.67 -4.34
N ILE A 103 -0.34 -11.05 -5.49
CA ILE A 103 -1.23 -10.06 -6.10
C ILE A 103 -2.54 -10.71 -6.51
N ASP A 104 -3.62 -10.14 -6.01
CA ASP A 104 -4.92 -10.40 -6.54
C ASP A 104 -5.27 -9.40 -7.64
N ILE A 105 -5.46 -9.90 -8.86
CA ILE A 105 -5.61 -9.07 -10.04
C ILE A 105 -6.90 -8.25 -10.01
N ASP A 106 -7.99 -8.77 -9.46
CA ASP A 106 -9.26 -8.05 -9.42
C ASP A 106 -9.20 -6.92 -8.38
N ILE A 107 -8.61 -7.18 -7.21
CA ILE A 107 -8.37 -6.15 -6.19
C ILE A 107 -7.38 -5.09 -6.72
N ALA A 108 -6.31 -5.51 -7.40
CA ALA A 108 -5.32 -4.61 -7.98
C ALA A 108 -5.90 -3.73 -9.08
N ARG A 109 -6.72 -4.28 -9.99
CA ARG A 109 -7.46 -3.50 -11.00
C ARG A 109 -8.40 -2.50 -10.33
N GLY A 110 -9.13 -2.94 -9.31
CA GLY A 110 -9.97 -2.05 -8.52
C GLY A 110 -9.19 -0.91 -7.88
N ALA A 111 -8.02 -1.21 -7.28
CA ALA A 111 -7.14 -0.20 -6.71
C ALA A 111 -6.63 0.77 -7.77
N LEU A 112 -6.29 0.27 -8.97
CA LEU A 112 -5.79 1.06 -10.09
C LEU A 112 -6.83 2.03 -10.66
N ILE A 113 -8.10 1.64 -10.75
CA ILE A 113 -9.17 2.51 -11.29
C ILE A 113 -9.34 3.78 -10.45
N ASN A 114 -9.25 3.66 -9.13
CA ASN A 114 -9.38 4.77 -8.19
C ASN A 114 -8.01 5.28 -7.71
N TYR A 115 -6.93 4.90 -8.39
CA TYR A 115 -5.59 5.26 -7.98
C TYR A 115 -5.31 6.72 -8.36
N THR A 116 -5.04 7.53 -7.34
CA THR A 116 -4.54 8.89 -7.52
C THR A 116 -3.05 8.89 -7.20
N PRO A 117 -2.16 9.09 -8.19
CA PRO A 117 -0.75 9.28 -7.94
C PRO A 117 -0.55 10.37 -6.90
N GLY A 118 0.32 10.09 -5.93
CA GLY A 118 0.44 10.92 -4.75
C GLY A 118 1.87 10.92 -4.25
N ILE A 119 2.24 12.03 -3.64
CA ILE A 119 3.39 12.09 -2.75
C ILE A 119 2.78 12.24 -1.36
N ASN A 120 3.02 11.26 -0.48
CA ASN A 120 2.60 11.38 0.91
C ASN A 120 3.49 12.41 1.59
N ILE A 121 3.07 13.67 1.57
CA ILE A 121 3.71 14.74 2.33
C ILE A 121 3.17 14.64 3.75
N SER A 122 3.96 14.09 4.69
CA SER A 122 3.61 14.18 6.10
C SER A 122 3.81 15.61 6.60
N ILE A 123 3.09 16.01 7.66
CA ILE A 123 3.28 17.32 8.30
C ILE A 123 4.73 17.45 8.77
N GLU A 124 5.29 16.39 9.34
CA GLU A 124 6.71 16.30 9.71
C GLU A 124 7.62 16.51 8.50
N GLY A 125 7.31 15.86 7.38
CA GLY A 125 8.04 16.02 6.12
C GLY A 125 7.97 17.46 5.59
N ALA A 126 6.83 18.13 5.71
CA ALA A 126 6.68 19.54 5.36
C ALA A 126 7.51 20.46 6.27
N ILE A 127 7.54 20.19 7.59
CA ILE A 127 8.39 20.91 8.55
C ILE A 127 9.87 20.71 8.21
N TYR A 128 10.30 19.48 7.97
CA TYR A 128 11.68 19.19 7.57
C TYR A 128 12.04 19.84 6.22
N ALA A 129 11.11 19.84 5.25
CA ALA A 129 11.30 20.51 3.97
C ALA A 129 11.48 22.03 4.16
N LEU A 130 10.67 22.66 5.03
CA LEU A 130 10.78 24.08 5.35
C LEU A 130 12.10 24.39 6.07
N CYS A 131 12.48 23.60 7.07
CA CYS A 131 13.76 23.73 7.76
C CYS A 131 14.95 23.57 6.81
N GLY A 132 14.90 22.57 5.93
CA GLY A 132 15.91 22.32 4.90
C GLY A 132 16.02 23.48 3.91
N LEU A 133 14.88 24.04 3.47
CA LEU A 133 14.85 25.21 2.60
C LEU A 133 15.52 26.43 3.27
N LEU A 134 15.19 26.69 4.54
CA LEU A 134 15.80 27.79 5.30
C LEU A 134 17.30 27.58 5.50
N ALA A 135 17.71 26.39 5.96
CA ALA A 135 19.12 26.06 6.20
C ALA A 135 19.94 26.12 4.90
N GLY A 136 19.42 25.55 3.82
CA GLY A 136 20.04 25.57 2.50
C GLY A 136 20.17 26.98 1.94
N THR A 137 19.15 27.82 2.09
CA THR A 137 19.19 29.23 1.67
C THR A 137 20.25 30.01 2.45
N LEU A 138 20.36 29.81 3.76
CA LEU A 138 21.38 30.45 4.60
C LEU A 138 22.79 30.00 4.19
N LEU A 139 22.99 28.71 3.96
CA LEU A 139 24.25 28.15 3.46
C LEU A 139 24.65 28.77 2.12
N TYR A 140 23.73 28.79 1.16
CA TYR A 140 23.95 29.38 -0.17
C TYR A 140 24.35 30.87 -0.08
N LEU A 141 23.62 31.65 0.72
CA LEU A 141 23.93 33.07 0.92
C LEU A 141 25.29 33.27 1.61
N GLY A 142 25.64 32.41 2.57
CA GLY A 142 26.94 32.41 3.24
C GLY A 142 28.10 32.16 2.27
N ILE A 143 27.99 31.10 1.45
CA ILE A 143 28.98 30.75 0.42
C ILE A 143 29.11 31.89 -0.60
N LYS A 144 28.00 32.46 -1.07
CA LYS A 144 28.00 33.59 -2.01
C LYS A 144 28.70 34.81 -1.43
N LYS A 145 28.38 35.20 -0.19
CA LYS A 145 29.03 36.34 0.48
C LYS A 145 30.53 36.12 0.67
N LEU A 146 30.93 34.92 1.08
CA LEU A 146 32.34 34.56 1.25
C LEU A 146 33.09 34.66 -0.09
N SER A 147 32.53 34.06 -1.15
CA SER A 147 33.11 34.09 -2.49
C SER A 147 33.29 35.53 -3.00
N VAL A 148 32.27 36.38 -2.85
CA VAL A 148 32.34 37.80 -3.24
C VAL A 148 33.38 38.56 -2.41
N SER A 149 33.46 38.32 -1.10
CA SER A 149 34.48 38.96 -0.24
C SER A 149 35.90 38.55 -0.61
N VAL A 150 36.13 37.28 -0.94
CA VAL A 150 37.43 36.79 -1.39
C VAL A 150 37.83 37.44 -2.71
N VAL A 151 36.94 37.47 -3.71
CA VAL A 151 37.20 38.15 -4.99
C VAL A 151 37.52 39.63 -4.78
N ARG A 152 36.73 40.34 -3.97
CA ARG A 152 37.00 41.77 -3.67
C ARG A 152 38.34 42.00 -2.97
N ARG A 153 38.77 41.11 -2.09
CA ARG A 153 40.08 41.20 -1.43
C ARG A 153 41.23 40.99 -2.40
N ILE A 154 41.08 40.08 -3.38
CA ILE A 154 42.10 39.83 -4.40
C ILE A 154 42.20 41.03 -5.37
N THR A 155 41.07 41.55 -5.87
CA THR A 155 41.07 42.69 -6.81
C THR A 155 41.59 43.99 -6.18
N ARG A 156 41.32 44.23 -4.89
CA ARG A 156 41.87 45.42 -4.19
C ARG A 156 43.38 45.36 -3.97
N ARG A 157 43.97 44.16 -3.94
CA ARG A 157 45.40 43.97 -3.71
C ARG A 157 46.23 44.18 -4.97
N GLY A 158 45.68 43.94 -6.16
CA GLY A 158 46.34 44.17 -7.45
C GLY A 158 46.17 45.57 -8.05
N SER A 159 45.57 46.52 -7.33
CA SER A 159 45.45 47.93 -7.76
C SER A 159 46.40 48.87 -7.01
N ASN A 160 47.20 48.34 -6.09
CA ASN A 160 48.12 49.08 -5.23
C ASN A 160 49.61 48.76 -5.53
N ASP A 161 49.85 48.00 -6.61
CA ASP A 161 51.15 47.81 -7.27
C ASP A 161 51.09 48.53 -8.64
#